data_AF-A0A221NS98-F1
#
_entry.id   AF-A0A221NS98-F1
#
_cell.length_a   1.000
_cell.length_b   1.000
_cell.length_c   1.000
_cell.angle_alpha   90.00
_cell.angle_beta   90.00
_cell.angle_gamma   90.00
#
_symmetry.space_group_name_H-M   'P 1'
#
loop_
_entity.id
_entity.type
_entity.pdbx_description
1 polymer ?
#
loop_
_entity_poly.entity_id
_entity_poly.type
_entity_poly.pdbx_seq_one_letter_code
_entity_poly.pdbx_strand_id
1 'polypeptide(L)'
;MKRSAPQEAPEIQVEVQGQMPPGVIDYAREKVGVLTDRTREPVLFARVRLTQVANPATERPAIAQASLDVNGRPARAHVSARTITEAVDLLQDRLTVRLERLEQHWEARRGKTPVPGPHQWRHGSEPTPRPDYFPRPVDERQVVRHKSYSLAQESPDEAAFELEMMDYDFHLFTDIATGEDSVLYRSDPTGYRLAQVHPQPGLAGPVAVPLTVSELPAPRMTLAEAKQRLDIGGLPFVFFADDSSGRGNVLYHRYDGHYGLICPAE
;
A
#
# COMPACT_ATOMS: atom_id res chain seq x y z
N MET A 1 35.59 -5.54 21.99
CA MET A 1 34.45 -4.61 21.79
C MET A 1 34.78 -3.72 20.60
N LYS A 2 34.22 -4.01 19.42
CA LYS A 2 34.38 -3.13 18.25
C LYS A 2 33.34 -2.01 18.37
N ARG A 3 33.79 -0.76 18.48
CA ARG A 3 32.93 0.43 18.39
C ARG A 3 32.37 0.46 16.96
N SER A 4 31.06 0.31 16.82
CA SER A 4 30.37 0.58 15.56
C SER A 4 30.58 2.05 15.20
N ALA A 5 31.08 2.29 13.99
CA ALA A 5 31.18 3.64 13.45
C ALA A 5 29.78 4.27 13.36
N PRO A 6 29.64 5.61 13.51
CA PRO A 6 28.38 6.27 13.21
C PRO A 6 28.07 6.01 11.74
N GLN A 7 27.02 5.23 11.48
CA GLN A 7 26.54 4.99 10.14
C GLN A 7 25.95 6.31 9.63
N GLU A 8 26.55 6.90 8.59
CA GLU A 8 26.00 8.08 7.94
C GLU A 8 24.54 7.81 7.59
N ALA A 9 23.65 8.73 8.00
CA ALA A 9 22.25 8.68 7.59
C ALA A 9 22.21 8.64 6.05
N PRO A 10 21.35 7.81 5.44
CA PRO A 10 21.30 7.68 4.00
C PRO A 10 20.95 9.04 3.39
N GLU A 11 21.55 9.35 2.24
CA GLU A 11 21.15 10.53 1.49
C GLU A 11 19.67 10.41 1.09
N ILE A 12 18.83 11.30 1.63
CA ILE A 12 17.40 11.35 1.28
C ILE A 12 17.28 11.92 -0.13
N GLN A 13 16.93 11.06 -1.08
CA GLN A 13 16.72 11.43 -2.47
C GLN A 13 15.35 12.10 -2.60
N VAL A 14 15.33 13.34 -3.12
CA VAL A 14 14.07 14.07 -3.35
C VAL A 14 13.93 14.37 -4.83
N GLU A 15 12.84 13.89 -5.42
CA GLU A 15 12.47 14.14 -6.80
C GLU A 15 11.24 15.04 -6.87
N VAL A 16 11.26 16.02 -7.77
CA VAL A 16 10.16 16.97 -7.95
C VAL A 16 9.64 16.92 -9.38
N GLN A 17 8.33 16.99 -9.55
CA GLN A 17 7.67 17.05 -10.86
C GLN A 17 6.55 18.10 -10.84
N GLY A 18 6.60 19.06 -11.76
CA GLY A 18 5.66 20.19 -11.83
C GLY A 18 6.21 21.46 -11.20
N GLN A 19 5.39 22.52 -11.17
CA GLN A 19 5.79 23.79 -10.55
C GLN A 19 5.78 23.67 -9.03
N MET A 20 6.89 24.05 -8.39
CA MET A 20 7.11 23.88 -6.96
C MET A 20 7.50 25.20 -6.29
N PRO A 21 7.11 25.42 -5.03
CA PRO A 21 7.63 26.54 -4.26
C PRO A 21 9.14 26.37 -3.99
N PRO A 22 9.90 27.47 -3.87
CA PRO A 22 11.31 27.41 -3.51
C PRO A 22 11.50 26.77 -2.13
N GLY A 23 12.61 26.05 -1.94
CA GLY A 23 12.95 25.40 -0.66
C GLY A 23 12.18 24.11 -0.34
N VAL A 24 11.27 23.66 -1.21
CA VAL A 24 10.46 22.46 -0.94
C VAL A 24 11.28 21.18 -0.80
N ILE A 25 12.41 21.10 -1.52
CA ILE A 25 13.33 19.95 -1.47
C ILE A 25 13.97 19.86 -0.08
N ASP A 26 14.47 21.00 0.43
CA ASP A 26 15.08 21.07 1.75
C ASP A 26 14.06 20.80 2.85
N TYR A 27 12.85 21.34 2.70
CA TYR A 27 11.74 21.10 3.61
C TYR A 27 11.36 19.61 3.68
N ALA A 28 11.24 18.94 2.54
CA ALA A 28 10.96 17.50 2.51
C ALA A 28 12.12 16.67 3.11
N ARG A 29 13.36 17.07 2.84
CA ARG A 29 14.55 16.43 3.41
C ARG A 29 14.60 16.57 4.92
N GLU A 30 14.33 17.75 5.46
CA GLU A 30 14.26 18.00 6.91
C GLU A 30 13.15 17.15 7.55
N LYS A 31 11.95 17.17 6.98
CA LYS A 31 10.78 16.46 7.50
C LYS A 31 10.98 14.95 7.55
N VAL A 32 11.57 14.36 6.51
CA VAL A 32 11.90 12.93 6.48
C VAL A 32 13.13 12.61 7.33
N GLY A 33 14.12 13.51 7.41
CA GLY A 33 15.29 13.37 8.27
C GLY A 33 14.94 13.23 9.76
N VAL A 34 13.95 14.00 10.23
CA VAL A 34 13.42 13.85 11.60
C VAL A 34 12.93 12.42 11.89
N LEU A 35 12.41 11.73 10.88
CA LEU A 35 11.94 10.34 11.04
C LEU A 35 13.10 9.36 11.09
N THR A 36 14.11 9.55 10.23
CA THR A 36 15.30 8.69 10.21
C THR A 36 16.11 8.78 11.50
N ASP A 37 16.11 9.95 12.16
CA ASP A 37 16.80 10.16 13.44
C ASP A 37 16.09 9.50 14.63
N ARG A 38 14.79 9.22 14.48
CA ARG A 38 13.96 8.61 15.53
C ARG A 38 13.92 7.08 15.44
N THR A 39 14.16 6.51 14.27
CA THR A 39 14.16 5.06 14.09
C THR A 39 15.34 4.42 14.80
N ARG A 40 15.10 3.33 15.54
CA ARG A 40 16.17 2.62 16.28
C ARG A 40 17.13 1.83 15.39
N GLU A 41 16.65 1.48 14.19
CA GLU A 41 17.35 0.64 13.22
C GLU A 41 17.80 1.51 12.05
N PRO A 42 18.92 1.20 11.38
CA PRO A 42 19.44 2.04 10.33
C PRO A 42 18.48 2.13 9.14
N VAL A 43 18.25 3.34 8.64
CA VAL A 43 17.58 3.55 7.36
C VAL A 43 18.61 3.33 6.26
N LEU A 44 18.37 2.36 5.38
CA LEU A 44 19.28 1.99 4.29
C LEU A 44 19.01 2.79 3.02
N PHE A 45 17.76 3.23 2.85
CA PHE A 45 17.32 3.98 1.68
C PHE A 45 16.15 4.89 2.05
N ALA A 46 16.13 6.11 1.49
CA ALA A 46 15.01 7.03 1.60
C ALA A 46 14.83 7.80 0.29
N ARG A 47 13.64 7.69 -0.30
CA ARG A 47 13.25 8.46 -1.49
C ARG A 47 11.91 9.12 -1.29
N VAL A 48 11.85 10.41 -1.64
CA VAL A 48 10.65 11.23 -1.66
C VAL A 48 10.41 11.70 -3.09
N ARG A 49 9.16 11.58 -3.55
CA ARG A 49 8.71 12.12 -4.82
C ARG A 49 7.56 13.08 -4.57
N LEU A 50 7.73 14.33 -5.02
CA LEU A 50 6.74 15.38 -4.93
C LEU A 50 6.23 15.69 -6.34
N THR A 51 4.91 15.68 -6.52
CA THR A 51 4.27 15.93 -7.82
C THR A 51 3.19 17.00 -7.65
N GLN A 52 3.26 18.06 -8.45
CA GLN A 52 2.22 19.07 -8.57
C GLN A 52 1.48 18.83 -9.89
N VAL A 53 0.23 18.41 -9.80
CA VAL A 53 -0.65 18.22 -10.97
C VAL A 53 -1.11 19.59 -11.46
N ALA A 54 -1.00 19.82 -12.77
CA ALA A 54 -1.34 21.10 -13.39
C ALA A 54 -2.84 21.32 -13.62
N ASN A 55 -3.68 20.29 -13.44
CA ASN A 55 -5.11 20.36 -13.70
C ASN A 55 -5.85 21.16 -12.61
N PRO A 56 -6.48 22.30 -12.95
CA PRO A 56 -7.20 23.13 -11.96
C PRO A 56 -8.44 22.46 -11.36
N ALA A 57 -9.00 21.43 -12.03
CA ALA A 57 -10.17 20.70 -11.53
C ALA A 57 -9.83 19.67 -10.45
N THR A 58 -8.54 19.41 -10.20
CA THR A 58 -8.10 18.48 -9.15
C THR A 58 -8.18 19.16 -7.79
N GLU A 59 -9.05 18.67 -6.90
CA GLU A 59 -9.22 19.24 -5.55
C GLU A 59 -7.92 19.21 -4.71
N ARG A 60 -7.12 18.15 -4.89
CA ARG A 60 -5.87 17.90 -4.18
C ARG A 60 -4.71 17.66 -5.16
N PRO A 61 -4.18 18.72 -5.81
CA PRO A 61 -3.23 18.58 -6.90
C PRO A 61 -1.80 18.30 -6.44
N ALA A 62 -1.51 18.46 -5.14
CA ALA A 62 -0.20 18.17 -4.57
C ALA A 62 -0.13 16.73 -4.10
N ILE A 63 0.79 15.94 -4.65
CA ILE A 63 1.00 14.54 -4.30
C ILE A 63 2.40 14.36 -3.73
N ALA A 64 2.50 13.71 -2.58
CA ALA A 64 3.78 13.33 -2.00
C ALA A 64 3.82 11.82 -1.78
N GLN A 65 4.92 11.20 -2.19
CA GLN A 65 5.21 9.79 -1.97
C GLN A 65 6.57 9.64 -1.30
N ALA A 66 6.67 8.82 -0.27
CA ALA A 66 7.92 8.40 0.34
C ALA A 66 8.08 6.88 0.28
N SER A 67 9.31 6.41 0.17
CA SER A 67 9.69 5.01 0.30
C SER A 67 10.98 4.94 1.11
N LEU A 68 10.89 4.32 2.28
CA LEU A 68 11.98 4.11 3.21
C LEU A 68 12.31 2.62 3.29
N ASP A 69 13.57 2.28 3.49
CA ASP A 69 14.01 0.94 3.88
C ASP A 69 14.67 1.03 5.25
N VAL A 70 14.08 0.40 6.27
CA VAL A 70 14.59 0.38 7.64
C VAL A 70 15.18 -0.99 7.96
N ASN A 71 16.47 -1.15 7.66
CA ASN A 71 17.22 -2.38 7.86
C ASN A 71 16.59 -3.60 7.15
N GLY A 72 16.29 -3.45 5.86
CA GLY A 72 15.68 -4.46 5.00
C GLY A 72 14.15 -4.51 5.07
N ARG A 73 13.52 -3.52 5.72
CA ARG A 73 12.06 -3.49 5.93
C ARG A 73 11.46 -2.24 5.29
N PRO A 74 10.72 -2.40 4.19
CA PRO A 74 10.19 -1.26 3.47
C PRO A 74 9.03 -0.61 4.21
N ALA A 75 8.98 0.73 4.18
CA ALA A 75 7.83 1.51 4.60
C ALA A 75 7.56 2.59 3.54
N ARG A 76 6.35 2.59 2.99
CA ARG A 76 5.91 3.53 1.96
C ARG A 76 4.84 4.45 2.51
N ALA A 77 4.79 5.68 2.02
CA ALA A 77 3.64 6.56 2.21
C ALA A 77 3.28 7.30 0.94
N HIS A 78 1.99 7.54 0.74
CA HIS A 78 1.43 8.21 -0.41
C HIS A 78 0.21 9.03 0.02
N VAL A 79 0.26 10.34 -0.27
CA VAL A 79 -0.76 11.31 0.17
C VAL A 79 -1.04 12.32 -0.93
N SER A 80 -2.26 12.86 -0.94
CA SER A 80 -2.65 14.03 -1.71
C SER A 80 -3.05 15.18 -0.78
N ALA A 81 -2.83 16.42 -1.20
CA ALA A 81 -3.15 17.61 -0.44
C ALA A 81 -3.46 18.79 -1.37
N ARG A 82 -3.90 19.91 -0.79
CA ARG A 82 -4.14 21.15 -1.56
C ARG A 82 -2.83 21.84 -1.92
N THR A 83 -1.80 21.70 -1.08
CA THR A 83 -0.48 22.30 -1.29
C THR A 83 0.63 21.28 -1.08
N ILE A 84 1.81 21.48 -1.70
CA ILE A 84 2.95 20.56 -1.54
C ILE A 84 3.46 20.56 -0.09
N THR A 85 3.47 21.71 0.58
CA THR A 85 3.85 21.79 2.00
C THR A 85 2.94 20.92 2.87
N GLU A 86 1.63 21.05 2.70
CA GLU A 86 0.64 20.20 3.37
C GLU A 86 0.84 18.72 3.01
N ALA A 87 1.14 18.40 1.75
CA ALA A 87 1.43 17.02 1.34
C ALA A 87 2.67 16.46 2.04
N VAL A 88 3.72 17.26 2.25
CA VAL A 88 4.93 16.86 2.98
C VAL A 88 4.63 16.65 4.47
N ASP A 89 3.82 17.51 5.08
CA ASP A 89 3.37 17.33 6.48
C ASP A 89 2.57 16.05 6.67
N LEU A 90 1.55 15.83 5.82
CA LEU A 90 0.76 14.60 5.84
C LEU A 90 1.61 13.35 5.57
N LEU A 91 2.65 13.47 4.73
CA LEU A 91 3.60 12.40 4.48
C LEU A 91 4.40 12.04 5.74
N GLN A 92 4.86 13.07 6.48
CA GLN A 92 5.57 12.89 7.74
C GLN A 92 4.69 12.19 8.78
N ASP A 93 3.46 12.67 8.97
CA ASP A 93 2.51 12.09 9.93
C ASP A 93 2.25 10.62 9.62
N ARG A 94 1.99 10.31 8.33
CA ARG A 94 1.70 8.95 7.89
C ARG A 94 2.89 8.00 8.05
N LEU A 95 4.11 8.47 7.76
CA LEU A 95 5.32 7.68 7.98
C LEU A 95 5.60 7.47 9.47
N THR A 96 5.32 8.45 10.33
CA THR A 96 5.50 8.32 11.79
C THR A 96 4.72 7.12 12.31
N VAL A 97 3.41 7.06 12.00
CA VAL A 97 2.54 5.95 12.41
C VAL A 97 3.05 4.60 11.89
N ARG A 98 3.56 4.56 10.65
CA ARG A 98 4.08 3.33 10.05
C ARG A 98 5.36 2.85 10.69
N LEU A 99 6.30 3.75 10.96
CA LEU A 99 7.57 3.43 11.59
C LEU A 99 7.35 2.93 13.02
N GLU A 100 6.43 3.54 13.77
CA GLU A 100 6.03 3.05 15.10
C GLU A 100 5.46 1.62 15.04
N ARG A 101 4.57 1.34 14.07
CA ARG A 101 4.02 -0.01 13.88
C ARG A 101 5.06 -1.03 13.43
N LEU A 102 6.00 -0.61 12.57
CA LEU A 102 7.11 -1.45 12.13
C LEU A 102 8.00 -1.86 13.30
N GLU A 103 8.28 -0.93 14.22
CA GLU A 103 9.04 -1.20 15.45
C GLU A 103 8.27 -2.16 16.38
N GLN A 104 6.98 -1.93 16.61
CA GLN A 104 6.14 -2.79 17.45
C GLN A 104 6.07 -4.23 16.91
N HIS A 105 5.86 -4.40 15.61
CA HIS A 105 5.82 -5.72 14.97
C HIS A 105 7.16 -6.45 15.10
N TRP A 106 8.27 -5.72 15.01
CA TRP A 106 9.62 -6.27 15.19
C TRP A 106 9.91 -6.68 16.64
N GLU A 107 9.48 -5.89 17.61
CA GLU A 107 9.58 -6.24 19.03
C GLU A 107 8.75 -7.48 19.36
N ALA A 108 7.53 -7.60 18.82
CA ALA A 108 6.70 -8.79 18.99
C ALA A 108 7.39 -10.05 18.42
N ARG A 109 7.96 -9.97 17.21
CA ARG A 109 8.69 -11.09 16.59
C ARG A 109 9.94 -11.50 17.37
N ARG A 110 10.71 -10.56 17.96
CA ARG A 110 11.90 -10.88 18.76
C ARG A 110 11.60 -11.31 20.20
N GLY A 111 10.54 -10.77 20.80
CA GLY A 111 10.23 -10.96 22.22
C GLY A 111 9.55 -12.29 22.55
N LYS A 112 9.10 -13.07 21.57
CA LYS A 112 8.13 -14.19 21.77
C LYS A 112 6.88 -13.75 22.57
N THR A 113 6.61 -12.45 22.59
CA THR A 113 5.43 -11.88 23.24
C THR A 113 4.30 -11.94 22.22
N PRO A 114 3.10 -12.42 22.59
CA PRO A 114 1.98 -12.46 21.67
C PRO A 114 1.75 -11.08 21.04
N VAL A 115 1.46 -11.08 19.75
CA VAL A 115 0.96 -9.92 18.99
C VAL A 115 -0.15 -9.25 19.82
N PRO A 116 -0.18 -7.91 19.91
CA PRO A 116 -1.18 -7.22 20.72
C PRO A 116 -2.59 -7.73 20.42
N GLY A 117 -3.37 -8.02 21.48
CA GLY A 117 -4.72 -8.53 21.34
C GLY A 117 -5.64 -7.60 20.52
N PRO A 118 -6.82 -8.08 20.11
CA PRO A 118 -7.71 -7.44 19.13
C PRO A 118 -8.10 -5.98 19.45
N HIS A 119 -7.89 -5.50 20.68
CA HIS A 119 -8.20 -4.14 21.12
C HIS A 119 -7.07 -3.10 20.91
N GLN A 120 -5.90 -3.50 20.39
CA GLN A 120 -4.81 -2.57 20.08
C GLN A 120 -4.65 -2.23 18.59
N TRP A 121 -5.40 -2.90 17.70
CA TRP A 121 -5.52 -2.50 16.30
C TRP A 121 -6.35 -1.21 16.19
N ARG A 122 -5.76 -0.08 16.62
CA ARG A 122 -6.27 1.24 16.30
C ARG A 122 -5.89 1.53 14.86
N HIS A 123 -6.77 1.20 13.92
CA HIS A 123 -6.71 1.85 12.61
C HIS A 123 -6.50 3.34 12.87
N GLY A 124 -5.43 3.91 12.29
CA GLY A 124 -5.24 5.35 12.27
C GLY A 124 -6.48 5.92 11.60
N SER A 125 -7.39 6.40 12.43
CA SER A 125 -8.70 6.90 12.04
C SER A 125 -8.49 8.30 11.51
N GLU A 126 -7.94 8.38 10.31
CA GLU A 126 -8.11 9.50 9.41
C GLU A 126 -7.75 8.98 8.00
N PRO A 127 -8.68 9.02 7.04
CA PRO A 127 -8.31 8.88 5.65
C PRO A 127 -7.43 10.08 5.32
N THR A 128 -6.11 9.95 5.48
CA THR A 128 -5.20 10.88 4.82
C THR A 128 -5.54 10.77 3.34
N PRO A 129 -5.94 11.88 2.69
CA PRO A 129 -6.39 11.85 1.32
C PRO A 129 -5.42 11.07 0.45
N ARG A 130 -5.91 10.01 -0.18
CA ARG A 130 -5.15 9.32 -1.23
C ARG A 130 -5.36 10.10 -2.53
N PRO A 131 -4.39 10.13 -3.45
CA PRO A 131 -4.62 10.76 -4.75
C PRO A 131 -5.76 10.06 -5.47
N ASP A 132 -6.75 10.83 -5.91
CA ASP A 132 -7.73 10.34 -6.88
C ASP A 132 -7.02 10.05 -8.21
N TYR A 133 -7.59 9.15 -9.00
CA TYR A 133 -7.08 8.89 -10.34
C TYR A 133 -7.48 10.01 -11.30
N PHE A 134 -6.60 10.32 -12.25
CA PHE A 134 -6.91 11.27 -13.32
C PHE A 134 -8.20 10.83 -14.05
N PRO A 135 -9.22 11.71 -14.17
CA PRO A 135 -10.49 11.35 -14.78
C PRO A 135 -10.31 11.24 -16.30
N ARG A 136 -10.00 10.03 -16.76
CA ARG A 136 -9.86 9.69 -18.18
C ARG A 136 -11.18 9.13 -18.73
N PRO A 137 -11.64 9.53 -19.93
CA PRO A 137 -12.76 8.90 -20.61
C PRO A 137 -12.55 7.40 -20.75
N VAL A 138 -13.60 6.59 -20.57
CA VAL A 138 -13.50 5.12 -20.52
C VAL A 138 -12.86 4.55 -21.79
N ASP A 139 -13.18 5.11 -22.94
CA ASP A 139 -12.66 4.76 -24.27
C ASP A 139 -11.16 5.06 -24.44
N GLU A 140 -10.60 5.98 -23.65
CA GLU A 140 -9.16 6.27 -23.64
C GLU A 140 -8.38 5.42 -22.63
N ARG A 141 -9.05 4.64 -21.76
CA ARG A 141 -8.39 3.86 -20.72
C ARG A 141 -7.77 2.58 -21.27
N GLN A 142 -6.52 2.33 -20.87
CA GLN A 142 -5.72 1.20 -21.34
C GLN A 142 -5.02 0.55 -20.15
N VAL A 143 -4.70 -0.73 -20.26
CA VAL A 143 -3.81 -1.39 -19.29
C VAL A 143 -2.39 -1.02 -19.68
N VAL A 144 -1.82 -0.04 -18.99
CA VAL A 144 -0.47 0.49 -19.30
C VAL A 144 0.60 -0.13 -18.41
N ARG A 145 0.20 -0.78 -17.32
CA ARG A 145 1.12 -1.44 -16.39
C ARG A 145 0.72 -2.87 -16.16
N HIS A 146 1.62 -3.78 -16.52
CA HIS A 146 1.55 -5.19 -16.16
C HIS A 146 2.60 -5.47 -15.09
N LYS A 147 2.18 -6.18 -14.04
CA LYS A 147 3.00 -6.62 -12.92
C LYS A 147 2.79 -8.12 -12.76
N SER A 148 3.78 -8.89 -13.19
CA SER A 148 3.79 -10.34 -13.05
C SER A 148 4.86 -10.72 -12.04
N TYR A 149 4.46 -11.24 -10.89
CA TYR A 149 5.37 -11.64 -9.81
C TYR A 149 4.88 -12.93 -9.16
N SER A 150 5.79 -13.73 -8.61
CA SER A 150 5.41 -14.84 -7.74
C SER A 150 4.71 -14.28 -6.51
N LEU A 151 3.49 -14.74 -6.24
CA LEU A 151 2.75 -14.31 -5.07
C LEU A 151 3.47 -14.80 -3.81
N ALA A 152 3.58 -13.91 -2.82
CA ALA A 152 4.09 -14.29 -1.53
C ALA A 152 3.11 -15.28 -0.87
N GLN A 153 3.65 -16.30 -0.21
CA GLN A 153 2.88 -17.19 0.64
C GLN A 153 2.84 -16.60 2.04
N GLU A 154 1.68 -16.05 2.43
CA GLU A 154 1.52 -15.27 3.65
C GLU A 154 0.23 -15.63 4.38
N SER A 155 0.20 -15.41 5.69
CA SER A 155 -1.05 -15.41 6.46
C SER A 155 -1.83 -14.11 6.24
N PRO A 156 -3.15 -14.06 6.53
CA PRO A 156 -3.92 -12.81 6.49
C PRO A 156 -3.34 -11.71 7.39
N ASP A 157 -2.71 -12.05 8.52
CA ASP A 157 -2.06 -11.10 9.42
C ASP A 157 -0.79 -10.48 8.79
N GLU A 158 0.02 -11.29 8.11
CA GLU A 158 1.20 -10.81 7.37
C GLU A 158 0.79 -9.96 6.17
N ALA A 159 -0.23 -10.42 5.42
CA ALA A 159 -0.82 -9.65 4.33
C ALA A 159 -1.36 -8.29 4.80
N ALA A 160 -1.98 -8.23 5.99
CA ALA A 160 -2.47 -6.98 6.57
C ALA A 160 -1.33 -6.03 6.96
N PHE A 161 -0.24 -6.59 7.49
CA PHE A 161 0.98 -5.84 7.79
C PHE A 161 1.62 -5.27 6.52
N GLU A 162 1.79 -6.08 5.47
CA GLU A 162 2.34 -5.66 4.18
C GLU A 162 1.46 -4.60 3.51
N LEU A 163 0.14 -4.79 3.49
CA LEU A 163 -0.82 -3.80 2.97
C LEU A 163 -0.61 -2.43 3.62
N GLU A 164 -0.38 -2.41 4.93
CA GLU A 164 -0.19 -1.19 5.69
C GLU A 164 1.18 -0.55 5.47
N MET A 165 2.25 -1.35 5.53
CA MET A 165 3.63 -0.87 5.35
C MET A 165 3.85 -0.34 3.94
N MET A 166 3.23 -0.95 2.93
CA MET A 166 3.40 -0.55 1.54
C MET A 166 2.39 0.50 1.06
N ASP A 167 1.49 0.96 1.95
CA ASP A 167 0.41 1.91 1.67
C ASP A 167 -0.46 1.48 0.49
N TYR A 168 -0.78 0.19 0.43
CA TYR A 168 -1.61 -0.35 -0.64
C TYR A 168 -3.11 -0.24 -0.29
N ASP A 169 -3.94 -0.19 -1.33
CA ASP A 169 -5.41 -0.31 -1.21
C ASP A 169 -5.83 -1.77 -1.08
N PHE A 170 -5.09 -2.67 -1.73
CA PHE A 170 -5.27 -4.12 -1.70
C PHE A 170 -3.91 -4.83 -1.74
N HIS A 171 -3.86 -6.08 -1.27
CA HIS A 171 -2.67 -6.95 -1.34
C HIS A 171 -3.09 -8.31 -1.86
N LEU A 172 -2.44 -8.76 -2.94
CA LEU A 172 -2.66 -10.06 -3.58
C LEU A 172 -1.56 -11.01 -3.14
N PHE A 173 -1.93 -12.16 -2.57
CA PHE A 173 -1.01 -13.15 -2.01
C PHE A 173 -1.63 -14.55 -2.12
N THR A 174 -0.84 -15.59 -1.85
CA THR A 174 -1.36 -16.95 -1.68
C THR A 174 -1.47 -17.23 -0.18
N ASP A 175 -2.68 -17.51 0.29
CA ASP A 175 -2.92 -17.77 1.72
C ASP A 175 -2.29 -19.10 2.14
N ILE A 176 -1.38 -19.08 3.12
CA ILE A 176 -0.68 -20.27 3.60
C ILE A 176 -1.60 -21.37 4.15
N ALA A 177 -2.76 -20.99 4.68
CA ALA A 177 -3.67 -21.96 5.31
C ALA A 177 -4.49 -22.72 4.26
N THR A 178 -4.92 -22.03 3.20
CA THR A 178 -5.86 -22.55 2.20
C THR A 178 -5.18 -22.91 0.87
N GLY A 179 -4.00 -22.34 0.60
CA GLY A 179 -3.34 -22.42 -0.70
C GLY A 179 -4.00 -21.55 -1.77
N GLU A 180 -5.02 -20.75 -1.42
CA GLU A 180 -5.81 -19.98 -2.37
C GLU A 180 -5.17 -18.62 -2.65
N ASP A 181 -5.15 -18.25 -3.93
CA ASP A 181 -4.89 -16.86 -4.31
C ASP A 181 -5.98 -15.98 -3.71
N SER A 182 -5.55 -14.99 -2.95
CA SER A 182 -6.40 -14.19 -2.07
C SER A 182 -6.04 -12.72 -2.18
N VAL A 183 -7.05 -11.86 -2.15
CA VAL A 183 -6.88 -10.41 -2.02
C VAL A 183 -7.37 -9.94 -0.66
N LEU A 184 -6.51 -9.23 0.07
CA LEU A 184 -6.85 -8.53 1.30
C LEU A 184 -6.99 -7.03 1.01
N TYR A 185 -8.04 -6.41 1.52
CA TYR A 185 -8.25 -4.96 1.40
C TYR A 185 -8.98 -4.39 2.60
N ARG A 186 -8.95 -3.07 2.76
CA ARG A 186 -9.63 -2.36 3.86
C ARG A 186 -11.13 -2.29 3.58
N SER A 187 -11.94 -2.63 4.57
CA SER A 187 -13.39 -2.61 4.53
C SER A 187 -13.90 -2.02 5.84
N ASP A 188 -13.94 -0.69 5.93
CA ASP A 188 -14.49 -0.02 7.11
C ASP A 188 -16.02 -0.19 7.17
N PRO A 189 -16.62 -0.33 8.37
CA PRO A 189 -16.01 -0.31 9.69
C PRO A 189 -15.46 -1.68 10.16
N THR A 190 -15.54 -2.72 9.31
CA THR A 190 -15.20 -4.11 9.67
C THR A 190 -13.70 -4.41 9.74
N GLY A 191 -12.84 -3.43 9.43
CA GLY A 191 -11.39 -3.58 9.39
C GLY A 191 -10.92 -4.05 8.02
N TYR A 192 -10.66 -5.35 7.87
CA TYR A 192 -10.19 -5.96 6.64
C TYR A 192 -11.20 -6.93 6.04
N ARG A 193 -11.18 -7.07 4.72
CA ARG A 193 -11.93 -8.08 3.98
C ARG A 193 -10.97 -8.92 3.14
N LEU A 194 -11.13 -10.24 3.24
CA LEU A 194 -10.45 -11.25 2.44
C LEU A 194 -11.40 -11.78 1.37
N ALA A 195 -10.97 -11.78 0.11
CA ALA A 195 -11.66 -12.51 -0.95
C ALA A 195 -10.69 -13.52 -1.58
N GLN A 196 -11.17 -14.73 -1.82
CA GLN A 196 -10.36 -15.84 -2.33
C GLN A 196 -10.92 -16.31 -3.66
N VAL A 197 -10.08 -16.92 -4.50
CA VAL A 197 -10.54 -17.58 -5.73
C VAL A 197 -11.61 -18.62 -5.39
N HIS A 198 -11.31 -19.53 -4.46
CA HIS A 198 -12.30 -20.42 -3.86
C HIS A 198 -12.38 -20.19 -2.33
N PRO A 199 -13.44 -19.53 -1.82
CA PRO A 199 -13.56 -19.22 -0.40
C PRO A 199 -13.57 -20.46 0.48
N GLN A 200 -12.75 -20.43 1.53
CA GLN A 200 -12.69 -21.47 2.55
C GLN A 200 -12.88 -20.84 3.94
N PRO A 201 -14.07 -20.29 4.24
CA PRO A 201 -14.32 -19.54 5.48
C PRO A 201 -14.07 -20.36 6.76
N GLY A 202 -14.17 -21.69 6.69
CA GLY A 202 -13.88 -22.59 7.81
C GLY A 202 -12.41 -22.86 8.11
N LEU A 203 -11.48 -22.41 7.24
CA LEU A 203 -10.04 -22.64 7.37
C LEU A 203 -9.24 -21.37 7.71
N ALA A 204 -9.91 -20.22 7.79
CA ALA A 204 -9.35 -19.03 8.43
C ALA A 204 -9.23 -19.33 9.94
N GLY A 205 -8.05 -19.79 10.38
CA GLY A 205 -7.74 -19.98 11.80
C GLY A 205 -7.88 -18.66 12.60
N PRO A 206 -7.51 -18.64 13.88
CA PRO A 206 -7.51 -17.38 14.63
C PRO A 206 -6.62 -16.34 13.94
N VAL A 207 -7.20 -15.21 13.56
CA VAL A 207 -6.51 -14.07 12.93
C VAL A 207 -6.38 -12.95 13.97
N ALA A 208 -5.23 -12.25 14.01
CA ALA A 208 -4.99 -11.15 14.95
C ALA A 208 -5.68 -9.85 14.51
N VAL A 209 -5.88 -9.65 13.21
CA VAL A 209 -6.59 -8.48 12.65
C VAL A 209 -8.11 -8.68 12.59
N PRO A 210 -8.91 -7.60 12.69
CA PRO A 210 -10.35 -7.66 12.44
C PRO A 210 -10.60 -8.00 10.95
N LEU A 211 -10.97 -9.26 10.69
CA LEU A 211 -11.08 -9.82 9.35
C LEU A 211 -12.49 -10.35 9.08
N THR A 212 -13.03 -10.02 7.92
CA THR A 212 -14.19 -10.69 7.32
C THR A 212 -13.79 -11.43 6.06
N VAL A 213 -14.34 -12.63 5.85
CA VAL A 213 -14.06 -13.43 4.64
C VAL A 213 -15.27 -13.37 3.71
N SER A 214 -15.03 -13.09 2.43
CA SER A 214 -16.04 -13.15 1.38
C SER A 214 -16.50 -14.59 1.18
N GLU A 215 -17.79 -14.86 1.33
CA GLU A 215 -18.38 -16.18 1.02
C GLU A 215 -18.51 -16.43 -0.49
N LEU A 216 -18.46 -15.36 -1.29
CA LEU A 216 -18.56 -15.44 -2.75
C LEU A 216 -17.18 -15.69 -3.36
N PRO A 217 -17.05 -16.65 -4.29
CA PRO A 217 -15.81 -16.88 -5.01
C PRO A 217 -15.47 -15.72 -5.93
N ALA A 218 -14.18 -15.57 -6.23
CA ALA A 218 -13.75 -14.63 -7.25
C ALA A 218 -14.44 -15.01 -8.58
N PRO A 219 -15.06 -14.04 -9.27
CA PRO A 219 -15.69 -14.32 -10.55
C PRO A 219 -14.62 -14.78 -11.55
N ARG A 220 -14.92 -15.83 -12.32
CA ARG A 220 -14.09 -16.25 -13.45
C ARG A 220 -14.34 -15.34 -14.63
N MET A 221 -13.31 -14.63 -15.10
CA MET A 221 -13.43 -13.58 -16.10
C MET A 221 -12.18 -13.46 -16.96
N THR A 222 -12.36 -13.01 -18.19
CA THR A 222 -11.29 -12.47 -19.03
C THR A 222 -10.89 -11.07 -18.56
N LEU A 223 -9.70 -10.60 -18.97
CA LEU A 223 -9.30 -9.21 -18.73
C LEU A 223 -10.29 -8.19 -19.31
N ALA A 224 -10.93 -8.49 -20.45
CA ALA A 224 -11.91 -7.60 -21.07
C ALA A 224 -13.17 -7.42 -20.20
N GLU A 225 -13.69 -8.51 -19.63
CA GLU A 225 -14.83 -8.49 -18.71
C GLU A 225 -14.47 -7.80 -17.39
N ALA A 226 -13.26 -8.04 -16.87
CA ALA A 226 -12.76 -7.36 -15.68
C ALA A 226 -12.68 -5.83 -15.89
N LYS A 227 -12.26 -5.37 -17.08
CA LYS A 227 -12.27 -3.95 -17.45
C LYS A 227 -13.69 -3.37 -17.43
N GLN A 228 -14.63 -4.03 -18.11
CA GLN A 228 -16.04 -3.60 -18.12
C GLN A 228 -16.61 -3.50 -16.71
N ARG A 229 -16.30 -4.46 -15.85
CA ARG A 229 -16.75 -4.47 -14.45
C ARG A 229 -16.15 -3.32 -13.65
N LEU A 230 -14.87 -3.02 -13.85
CA LEU A 230 -14.20 -1.90 -13.18
C LEU A 230 -14.80 -0.55 -13.63
N ASP A 231 -15.09 -0.40 -14.92
CA ASP A 231 -15.72 0.79 -15.49
C ASP A 231 -17.15 1.04 -14.98
N ILE A 232 -17.96 -0.03 -14.84
CA ILE A 232 -19.36 0.07 -14.40
C ILE A 232 -19.47 0.24 -12.88
N GLY A 233 -18.62 -0.48 -12.13
CA GLY A 233 -18.78 -0.64 -10.69
C GLY A 233 -18.30 0.53 -9.84
N GLY A 234 -17.53 1.47 -10.41
CA GLY A 234 -16.86 2.53 -9.64
C GLY A 234 -15.96 1.98 -8.53
N LEU A 235 -15.57 0.71 -8.62
CA LEU A 235 -14.74 0.03 -7.63
C LEU A 235 -13.29 0.50 -7.79
N PRO A 236 -12.50 0.58 -6.71
CA PRO A 236 -11.08 0.94 -6.82
C PRO A 236 -10.26 -0.14 -7.56
N PHE A 237 -10.71 -1.40 -7.49
CA PHE A 237 -10.12 -2.55 -8.16
C PHE A 237 -11.16 -3.66 -8.38
N VAL A 238 -10.83 -4.61 -9.25
CA VAL A 238 -11.54 -5.87 -9.48
C VAL A 238 -10.58 -7.02 -9.25
N PHE A 239 -10.91 -7.90 -8.30
CA PHE A 239 -10.28 -9.19 -8.12
C PHE A 239 -11.10 -10.27 -8.83
N PHE A 240 -10.45 -11.10 -9.63
CA PHE A 240 -11.10 -12.13 -10.44
C PHE A 240 -10.16 -13.33 -10.63
N ALA A 241 -10.75 -14.50 -10.87
CA ALA A 241 -10.01 -15.65 -11.32
C ALA A 241 -9.88 -15.58 -12.85
N ASP A 242 -8.67 -15.60 -13.35
CA ASP A 242 -8.40 -15.58 -14.78
C ASP A 242 -8.98 -16.84 -15.45
N ASP A 243 -9.71 -16.68 -16.56
CA ASP A 243 -10.43 -17.80 -17.19
C ASP A 243 -9.48 -18.89 -17.72
N SER A 244 -8.27 -18.50 -18.10
CA SER A 244 -7.28 -19.37 -18.74
C SER A 244 -6.42 -20.11 -17.71
N SER A 245 -5.91 -19.40 -16.71
CA SER A 245 -5.01 -19.95 -15.70
C SER A 245 -5.72 -20.39 -14.41
N GLY A 246 -6.93 -19.88 -14.15
CA GLY A 246 -7.63 -20.05 -12.88
C GLY A 246 -7.01 -19.30 -11.70
N ARG A 247 -5.90 -18.58 -11.92
CA ARG A 247 -5.16 -17.83 -10.90
C ARG A 247 -5.85 -16.50 -10.57
N GLY A 248 -5.65 -16.02 -9.35
CA GLY A 248 -6.23 -14.76 -8.87
C GLY A 248 -5.50 -13.55 -9.43
N ASN A 249 -6.20 -12.71 -10.19
CA ASN A 249 -5.69 -11.48 -10.79
C ASN A 249 -6.39 -10.24 -10.19
N VAL A 250 -5.68 -9.11 -10.18
CA VAL A 250 -6.25 -7.81 -9.78
C VAL A 250 -6.05 -6.76 -10.86
N LEU A 251 -7.16 -6.20 -11.34
CA LEU A 251 -7.21 -5.02 -12.20
C LEU A 251 -7.57 -3.80 -11.35
N TYR A 252 -6.86 -2.68 -11.49
CA TYR A 252 -7.07 -1.49 -10.65
C TYR A 252 -6.83 -0.18 -11.38
N HIS A 253 -7.43 0.90 -10.87
CA HIS A 253 -7.19 2.26 -11.37
C HIS A 253 -5.81 2.76 -10.95
N ARG A 254 -5.06 3.28 -11.92
CA ARG A 254 -3.80 4.00 -11.67
C ARG A 254 -4.07 5.49 -11.50
N TYR A 255 -3.16 6.17 -10.82
CA TYR A 255 -3.22 7.63 -10.64
C TYR A 255 -3.25 8.41 -11.96
N ASP A 256 -2.69 7.86 -13.05
CA ASP A 256 -2.68 8.46 -14.40
C ASP A 256 -3.99 8.25 -15.19
N GLY A 257 -4.99 7.65 -14.55
CA GLY A 257 -6.32 7.38 -15.12
C GLY A 257 -6.38 6.13 -15.98
N HIS A 258 -5.24 5.45 -16.21
CA HIS A 258 -5.19 4.17 -16.89
C HIS A 258 -5.34 3.00 -15.89
N TYR A 259 -5.23 1.77 -16.39
CA TYR A 259 -5.30 0.55 -15.60
C TYR A 259 -3.94 -0.06 -15.33
N GLY A 260 -3.82 -0.66 -14.15
CA GLY A 260 -2.77 -1.61 -13.82
C GLY A 260 -3.36 -3.00 -13.66
N LEU A 261 -2.62 -4.00 -14.13
CA LEU A 261 -2.92 -5.41 -13.94
C LEU A 261 -1.80 -6.05 -13.11
N ILE A 262 -2.18 -6.75 -12.05
CA ILE A 262 -1.31 -7.66 -11.31
C ILE A 262 -1.78 -9.08 -11.58
N CYS A 263 -0.87 -9.93 -12.03
CA CYS A 263 -1.10 -11.36 -12.21
C CYS A 263 0.03 -12.17 -11.57
N PRO A 264 -0.24 -13.38 -11.09
CA PRO A 264 0.80 -14.30 -10.65
C PRO A 264 1.74 -14.65 -11.81
N ALA A 265 3.03 -14.71 -11.54
CA ALA A 265 3.97 -15.36 -12.46
C ALA A 265 3.70 -16.87 -12.49
N GLU A 266 3.91 -17.47 -13.67
CA GLU A 266 3.88 -18.93 -13.85
C GLU A 266 4.96 -19.64 -13.04
#